data_AF-A0AAJ2ACD9-F1
#
_entry.id   AF-A0AAJ2ACD9-F1
#
_cell.length_a   1.000
_cell.length_b   1.000
_cell.length_c   1.000
_cell.angle_alpha   90.00
_cell.angle_beta   90.00
_cell.angle_gamma   90.00
#
_symmetry.space_group_name_H-M   'P 1'
#
loop_
_entity.id
_entity.type
_entity.pdbx_description
1 polymer ?
#
loop_
_entity_poly.entity_id
_entity_poly.type
_entity_poly.pdbx_seq_one_letter_code
_entity_poly.pdbx_strand_id
1 'polypeptide(L)'
;MKKTFKAVVFALVAYLVADRAMLHAQGRDLAASSCAQSAAQIEFDALSKGFSHAAASSQRDAFRSQCLVSGRAESGTAVAMR
;
A
#
# COMPACT_ATOMS: atom_id res chain seq x y z
N MET A 1 -37.91 16.48 20.09
CA MET A 1 -37.98 15.30 19.22
C MET A 1 -37.37 15.55 17.83
N LYS A 2 -37.98 16.35 16.93
CA LYS A 2 -37.46 16.55 15.55
C LYS A 2 -36.05 17.18 15.48
N LYS A 3 -35.72 18.12 16.36
CA LYS A 3 -34.40 18.78 16.39
C LYS A 3 -33.29 17.83 16.85
N THR A 4 -33.56 17.05 17.89
CA THR A 4 -32.65 16.03 18.42
C THR A 4 -32.41 14.92 17.41
N PHE A 5 -33.46 14.44 16.74
CA PHE A 5 -33.33 13.44 15.68
C PHE A 5 -32.44 13.91 14.54
N LYS A 6 -32.64 15.15 14.06
CA LYS A 6 -31.80 15.75 13.02
C LYS A 6 -30.33 15.87 13.45
N ALA A 7 -30.07 16.25 14.70
CA ALA A 7 -28.72 16.35 15.22
C ALA A 7 -28.01 14.99 15.28
N VAL A 8 -28.72 13.94 15.73
CA VAL A 8 -28.18 12.57 15.77
C VAL A 8 -27.89 12.05 14.37
N VAL A 9 -28.81 12.26 13.41
CA VAL A 9 -28.61 11.86 12.01
C VAL A 9 -27.41 12.60 11.42
N PHE A 10 -27.28 13.90 11.67
CA PHE A 10 -26.14 14.68 11.18
C PHE A 10 -24.81 14.18 11.77
N ALA A 11 -24.77 13.91 13.07
CA ALA A 11 -23.59 13.36 13.73
C ALA A 11 -23.21 11.98 13.17
N LEU A 12 -24.19 11.11 12.94
CA LEU A 12 -23.96 9.79 12.32
C LEU A 12 -23.41 9.91 10.90
N VAL A 13 -24.01 10.77 10.07
CA VAL A 13 -23.53 10.99 8.69
C VAL A 13 -22.11 11.56 8.70
N ALA A 14 -21.84 12.55 9.54
CA ALA A 14 -20.51 13.13 9.68
C ALA A 14 -19.48 12.07 10.13
N TYR A 15 -19.84 11.22 11.09
CA TYR A 15 -18.99 10.12 11.55
C TYR A 15 -18.69 9.11 10.43
N LEU A 16 -19.71 8.66 9.69
CA LEU A 16 -19.53 7.70 8.60
C LEU A 16 -18.68 8.26 7.45
N VAL A 17 -18.83 9.55 7.13
CA VAL A 17 -18.00 10.22 6.12
C VAL A 17 -16.55 10.31 6.59
N ALA A 18 -16.31 10.68 7.85
CA ALA A 18 -14.96 10.72 8.42
C ALA A 18 -14.30 9.34 8.42
N ASP A 19 -15.01 8.30 8.84
CA ASP A 19 -14.53 6.91 8.86
C ASP A 19 -14.15 6.41 7.45
N ARG A 20 -15.00 6.66 6.45
CA ARG A 20 -14.72 6.29 5.05
C ARG A 20 -13.54 7.07 4.46
N ALA A 21 -13.42 8.36 4.76
CA ALA A 21 -12.28 9.17 4.32
C ALA A 21 -10.97 8.66 4.95
N MET A 22 -11.02 8.29 6.24
CA MET A 22 -9.88 7.73 6.97
C MET A 22 -9.47 6.35 6.43
N LEU A 23 -10.43 5.47 6.12
CA LEU A 23 -10.16 4.18 5.49
C LEU A 23 -9.52 4.32 4.09
N HIS A 24 -9.90 5.34 3.31
CA HIS A 24 -9.27 5.61 2.01
C HIS A 24 -7.86 6.19 2.14
N ALA A 25 -7.63 7.05 3.13
CA ALA A 25 -6.30 7.59 3.42
C ALA A 25 -5.37 6.47 3.94
N GLN A 26 -5.79 5.74 4.97
CA GLN A 26 -5.02 4.65 5.54
C GLN A 26 -4.82 3.50 4.55
N GLY A 27 -5.82 3.16 3.73
CA GLY A 27 -5.66 2.14 2.69
C GLY A 27 -4.54 2.49 1.71
N ARG A 28 -4.37 3.77 1.35
CA ARG A 28 -3.26 4.23 0.51
C ARG A 28 -1.92 4.19 1.23
N ASP A 29 -1.85 4.64 2.48
CA ASP A 29 -0.60 4.69 3.24
C ASP A 29 -0.13 3.29 3.68
N LEU A 30 -1.05 2.40 4.05
CA LEU A 30 -0.78 1.00 4.36
C LEU A 30 -0.35 0.23 3.10
N ALA A 31 -0.99 0.48 1.96
CA ALA A 31 -0.53 -0.08 0.69
C ALA A 31 0.86 0.44 0.33
N ALA A 32 1.13 1.74 0.43
CA ALA A 32 2.43 2.32 0.10
C ALA A 32 3.56 1.79 1.00
N SER A 33 3.32 1.66 2.30
CA SER A 33 4.28 1.09 3.25
C SER A 33 4.51 -0.41 3.02
N SER A 34 3.46 -1.19 2.78
CA SER A 34 3.59 -2.62 2.44
C SER A 34 4.33 -2.86 1.11
N CYS A 35 4.11 -1.99 0.11
CA CYS A 35 4.86 -2.00 -1.16
C CYS A 35 6.33 -1.68 -0.95
N ALA A 36 6.66 -0.68 -0.13
CA ALA A 36 8.04 -0.30 0.17
C ALA A 36 8.77 -1.44 0.91
N GLN A 37 8.10 -2.06 1.89
CA GLN A 37 8.66 -3.19 2.64
C GLN A 37 8.92 -4.41 1.74
N SER A 38 7.95 -4.77 0.88
CA SER A 38 8.09 -5.89 -0.05
C SER A 38 9.16 -5.64 -1.12
N ALA A 39 9.27 -4.39 -1.60
CA ALA A 39 10.33 -4.00 -2.53
C ALA A 39 11.73 -4.16 -1.90
N ALA A 40 11.89 -3.78 -0.63
CA ALA A 40 13.15 -3.98 0.09
C ALA A 40 13.50 -5.47 0.20
N GLN A 41 12.52 -6.34 0.47
CA GLN A 41 12.75 -7.80 0.49
C GLN A 41 13.25 -8.33 -0.86
N ILE A 42 12.74 -7.82 -1.98
CA ILE A 42 13.20 -8.20 -3.33
C ILE A 42 14.64 -7.74 -3.57
N GLU A 43 15.02 -6.54 -3.13
CA GLU A 43 16.40 -6.07 -3.20
C GLU A 43 17.34 -7.01 -2.43
N PHE A 44 16.96 -7.36 -1.19
CA PHE A 44 17.74 -8.28 -0.35
C PHE A 44 17.85 -9.68 -0.96
N ASP A 45 16.78 -10.22 -1.54
CA ASP A 45 16.78 -11.52 -2.22
C ASP A 45 17.70 -11.49 -3.46
N ALA A 46 17.62 -10.44 -4.27
CA ALA A 46 18.49 -10.26 -5.43
C ALA A 46 19.97 -10.14 -5.05
N LEU A 47 20.29 -9.35 -4.02
CA LEU A 47 21.65 -9.26 -3.49
C LEU A 47 22.14 -10.62 -2.98
N SER A 48 21.28 -11.36 -2.26
CA SER A 48 21.58 -12.71 -1.76
C SER A 48 21.82 -13.73 -2.87
N LYS A 49 21.22 -13.52 -4.04
CA LYS A 49 21.43 -14.33 -5.26
C LYS A 49 22.69 -13.93 -6.05
N GLY A 50 23.42 -12.90 -5.62
CA GLY A 50 24.66 -12.44 -6.25
C GLY A 50 24.47 -11.38 -7.34
N PHE A 51 23.27 -10.80 -7.47
CA PHE A 51 23.08 -9.66 -8.36
C PHE A 51 23.87 -8.44 -7.85
N SER A 52 24.33 -7.60 -8.77
CA SER A 52 24.95 -6.32 -8.42
C SER A 52 23.93 -5.41 -7.74
N HIS A 53 24.41 -4.46 -6.93
CA HIS A 53 23.53 -3.52 -6.24
C HIS A 53 22.64 -2.73 -7.22
N ALA A 54 23.17 -2.36 -8.40
CA ALA A 54 22.39 -1.67 -9.43
C ALA A 54 21.26 -2.54 -10.01
N ALA A 55 21.50 -3.85 -10.20
CA ALA A 55 20.48 -4.79 -10.67
C ALA A 55 19.43 -5.08 -9.57
N ALA A 56 19.86 -5.20 -8.32
CA ALA A 56 18.95 -5.39 -7.19
C ALA A 56 18.07 -4.16 -6.93
N SER A 57 18.65 -2.95 -6.97
CA SER A 57 17.90 -1.70 -6.80
C SER A 57 16.94 -1.44 -7.96
N SER A 58 17.32 -1.80 -9.19
CA SER A 58 16.42 -1.73 -10.36
C SER A 58 15.20 -2.65 -10.19
N GLN A 59 15.40 -3.88 -9.70
CA GLN A 59 14.29 -4.81 -9.42
C GLN A 59 13.38 -4.32 -8.31
N ARG A 60 13.94 -3.73 -7.24
CA ARG A 60 13.17 -3.07 -6.19
C ARG A 60 12.27 -1.97 -6.75
N ASP A 61 12.83 -1.07 -7.53
CA ASP A 61 12.10 0.10 -8.02
C ASP A 61 11.01 -0.31 -9.03
N ALA A 62 11.29 -1.32 -9.86
CA ALA A 62 10.29 -1.94 -10.74
C ALA A 62 9.14 -2.56 -9.95
N PHE A 63 9.42 -3.38 -8.94
CA PHE A 63 8.37 -3.96 -8.10
C PHE A 63 7.57 -2.89 -7.35
N ARG A 64 8.26 -1.90 -6.75
CA ARG A 64 7.63 -0.82 -5.99
C ARG A 64 6.65 -0.04 -6.86
N SER A 65 7.06 0.33 -8.07
CA SER A 65 6.20 1.06 -9.00
C SER A 65 4.96 0.23 -9.41
N GLN A 66 5.13 -1.07 -9.69
CA GLN A 66 4.03 -1.97 -10.02
C GLN A 66 3.05 -2.17 -8.85
N CYS A 67 3.57 -2.32 -7.62
CA CYS A 67 2.78 -2.47 -6.41
C CYS A 67 1.94 -1.22 -6.10
N LEU A 68 2.52 -0.02 -6.27
CA LEU A 68 1.80 1.24 -6.09
C LEU A 68 0.71 1.47 -7.13
N VAL A 69 0.90 1.01 -8.37
CA VAL A 69 -0.10 1.10 -9.44
C VAL A 69 -1.24 0.12 -9.23
N SER A 70 -0.93 -1.12 -8.85
CA SER A 70 -1.93 -2.19 -8.67
C SER A 70 -2.64 -2.14 -7.31
N GLY A 71 -2.09 -1.41 -6.34
CA GLY A 71 -2.61 -1.35 -4.97
C GLY A 71 -2.51 -2.67 -4.21
N ARG A 72 -1.77 -3.66 -4.75
CA ARG A 72 -1.55 -4.95 -4.13
C ARG A 72 -0.06 -5.20 -3.99
N ALA A 73 0.36 -5.56 -2.77
CA ALA A 73 1.66 -6.17 -2.50
C ALA A 73 1.67 -7.65 -2.92
N GLU A 74 1.07 -7.97 -4.06
CA GLU A 74 1.09 -9.33 -4.58
C GLU A 74 2.47 -9.53 -5.19
N SER A 75 3.28 -10.36 -4.54
CA SER A 75 4.55 -10.90 -5.04
C SER A 75 4.32 -11.90 -6.18
N GLY A 76 3.43 -11.55 -7.11
CA GLY A 76 3.14 -12.31 -8.30
C GLY A 76 4.31 -12.22 -9.27
N THR A 77 5.15 -13.25 -9.25
CA THR A 77 6.04 -13.64 -10.36
C THR A 77 7.10 -12.63 -10.81
N ALA A 78 7.51 -11.67 -9.97
CA ALA A 78 8.74 -10.91 -10.17
C ALA A 78 9.85 -11.45 -9.26
N VAL A 79 10.00 -12.78 -9.21
CA VAL A 79 11.09 -13.43 -8.48
C VAL A 79 12.20 -13.71 -9.47
N ALA A 80 13.38 -13.15 -9.17
CA ALA A 80 14.60 -13.28 -9.95
C ALA A 80 14.81 -14.70 -10.47
N MET A 81 14.76 -14.85 -11.79
CA MET A 81 15.24 -16.04 -12.49
C MET A 81 16.76 -15.93 -12.60
N ARG A 82 17.44 -17.02 -12.27
CA ARG A 82 18.90 -17.16 -12.35
C ARG A 82 19.41 -16.94 -13.77
#